data_AF-A0A8T2FHL4-F1
#
_entry.id   AF-A0A8T2FHL4-F1
#
_cell.length_a   1.000
_cell.length_b   1.000
_cell.length_c   1.000
_cell.angle_alpha   90.00
_cell.angle_beta   90.00
_cell.angle_gamma   90.00
#
_symmetry.space_group_name_H-M   'P 1'
#
loop_
_entity.id
_entity.type
_entity.pdbx_description
1 polymer ?
#
loop_
_entity_poly.entity_id
_entity_poly.type
_entity_poly.pdbx_seq_one_letter_code
_entity_poly.pdbx_strand_id
1 'polypeptide(L)'
;MASSSDHTAKIIDGKAIAHTIRSEIAEEVRGLSEKHGKVPGLAVVIVGSRKDSQTYVNTKRKACAEVGIKSFDVGLPEEVSEADLISKVHELNSNPDVHGILVQLPLPKHINEENILGAISIDKDVDGFHPLNIGKLAMKGREPLFLPCTPKGCLELLARSGVKIKGQRAVVVGRSNIVGLPVSLLLLKADATVTTVHSHTKDPEAIIREADIVIAACGQAHMIKGNWIKPGAAVIDVGTNAVSDPSKKSGYRLVGDVDFAEASKVAGFITPVPGGVGPMTVAMLLRNTVDGAKRVFGE
;
A
#
# COMPACT_ATOMS: atom_id res chain seq x y z
N MET A 1 40.42 16.52 5.86
CA MET A 1 39.85 15.18 5.65
C MET A 1 38.85 14.95 6.76
N ALA A 2 37.57 15.21 6.49
CA ALA A 2 36.52 15.05 7.50
C ALA A 2 36.27 13.55 7.73
N SER A 3 36.21 13.15 8.99
CA SER A 3 35.96 11.78 9.43
C SER A 3 34.74 11.20 8.74
N SER A 4 34.90 10.06 8.06
CA SER A 4 33.80 9.20 7.67
C SER A 4 33.10 8.71 8.93
N SER A 5 32.11 9.46 9.42
CA SER A 5 31.17 8.91 10.38
C SER A 5 30.52 7.70 9.71
N ASP A 6 30.57 6.53 10.35
CA ASP A 6 29.80 5.34 9.99
C ASP A 6 28.31 5.65 10.09
N HIS A 7 27.79 6.43 9.15
CA HIS A 7 26.39 6.78 9.08
C HIS A 7 25.65 5.57 8.52
N THR A 8 24.93 4.88 9.40
CA THR A 8 24.01 3.81 9.01
C THR A 8 22.59 4.31 9.24
N ALA A 9 21.77 4.24 8.20
CA ALA A 9 20.37 4.63 8.23
C ALA A 9 19.60 3.87 9.31
N LYS A 10 18.67 4.54 9.99
CA LYS A 10 17.71 3.86 10.86
C LYS A 10 16.75 3.05 9.99
N ILE A 11 16.71 1.73 10.23
CA ILE A 11 15.80 0.85 9.51
C ILE A 11 14.36 1.09 10.01
N ILE A 12 13.47 1.40 9.07
CA ILE A 12 12.03 1.47 9.31
C ILE A 12 11.48 0.04 9.19
N ASP A 13 11.26 -0.60 10.33
CA ASP A 13 10.69 -1.95 10.40
C ASP A 13 9.16 -1.89 10.20
N GLY A 14 8.73 -1.96 8.94
CA GLY A 14 7.33 -1.97 8.57
C GLY A 14 6.58 -3.21 9.07
N LYS A 15 7.26 -4.32 9.34
CA LYS A 15 6.64 -5.52 9.92
C LYS A 15 6.25 -5.27 11.37
N ALA A 16 7.16 -4.69 12.17
CA ALA A 16 6.89 -4.33 13.56
C ALA A 16 5.79 -3.27 13.68
N ILE A 17 5.85 -2.23 12.83
CA ILE A 17 4.82 -1.18 12.79
C ILE A 17 3.47 -1.78 12.38
N ALA A 18 3.42 -2.60 11.32
CA ALA A 18 2.19 -3.25 10.89
C ALA A 18 1.60 -4.16 11.97
N HIS A 19 2.44 -4.86 12.75
CA HIS A 19 1.96 -5.68 13.87
C HIS A 19 1.29 -4.82 14.94
N THR A 20 1.91 -3.71 15.33
CA THR A 20 1.33 -2.76 16.30
C THR A 20 -0.04 -2.26 15.82
N ILE A 21 -0.14 -1.87 14.55
CA ILE A 21 -1.40 -1.43 13.95
C ILE A 21 -2.45 -2.54 13.95
N ARG A 22 -2.08 -3.78 13.66
CA ARG A 22 -3.02 -4.90 13.73
C ARG A 22 -3.52 -5.15 15.15
N SER A 23 -2.69 -4.98 16.17
CA SER A 23 -3.13 -5.03 17.57
C SER A 23 -4.15 -3.94 17.89
N GLU A 24 -3.89 -2.69 17.48
CA GLU A 24 -4.84 -1.58 17.63
C GLU A 24 -6.17 -1.86 16.91
N ILE A 25 -6.12 -2.44 15.71
CA ILE A 25 -7.31 -2.84 14.94
C ILE A 25 -8.08 -3.95 15.67
N ALA A 26 -7.39 -4.95 16.22
CA ALA A 26 -8.04 -6.05 16.94
C ALA A 26 -8.81 -5.55 18.19
N GLU A 27 -8.25 -4.56 18.89
CA GLU A 27 -8.94 -3.89 20.00
C GLU A 27 -10.19 -3.13 19.53
N GLU A 28 -10.08 -2.39 18.43
CA GLU A 28 -11.20 -1.66 17.85
C GLU A 28 -12.32 -2.60 17.37
N VAL A 29 -11.98 -3.70 16.69
CA VAL A 29 -12.93 -4.72 16.23
C VAL A 29 -13.65 -5.37 17.43
N ARG A 30 -12.93 -5.67 18.52
CA ARG A 30 -13.54 -6.18 19.74
C ARG A 30 -14.55 -5.19 20.32
N GLY A 31 -14.20 -3.91 20.38
CA GLY A 31 -15.12 -2.86 20.84
C GLY A 31 -16.37 -2.74 19.97
N LEU A 32 -16.23 -2.83 18.65
CA LEU A 32 -17.38 -2.84 17.72
C LEU A 32 -18.27 -4.07 17.95
N SER A 33 -17.66 -5.25 18.14
CA SER A 33 -18.38 -6.50 18.42
C SER A 33 -19.18 -6.42 19.72
N GLU A 34 -18.59 -5.90 20.80
CA GLU A 34 -19.25 -5.74 22.10
C GLU A 34 -20.41 -4.74 22.04
N LYS A 35 -20.26 -3.65 21.28
CA LYS A 35 -21.26 -2.58 21.17
C LYS A 35 -22.43 -2.94 20.25
N HIS A 36 -22.16 -3.58 19.11
CA HIS A 36 -23.14 -3.79 18.04
C HIS A 36 -23.54 -5.25 17.82
N GLY A 37 -22.85 -6.20 18.46
CA GLY A 37 -23.03 -7.63 18.21
C GLY A 37 -22.60 -8.06 16.80
N LYS A 38 -21.82 -7.22 16.10
CA LYS A 38 -21.36 -7.43 14.71
C LYS A 38 -19.88 -7.09 14.58
N VAL A 39 -19.20 -7.77 13.67
CA VAL A 39 -17.80 -7.50 13.31
C VAL A 39 -17.70 -6.97 11.89
N PRO A 40 -16.64 -6.19 11.57
CA PRO A 40 -16.36 -5.81 10.20
C PRO A 40 -16.13 -7.04 9.30
N GLY A 41 -16.42 -6.87 8.02
CA GLY A 41 -16.38 -7.95 7.02
C GLY A 41 -15.64 -7.52 5.77
N LEU A 42 -14.65 -8.32 5.36
CA LEU A 42 -13.85 -8.09 4.15
C LEU A 42 -14.11 -9.21 3.14
N ALA A 43 -14.59 -8.86 1.96
CA ALA A 43 -14.64 -9.76 0.82
C ALA A 43 -13.36 -9.69 -0.01
N VAL A 44 -12.80 -10.85 -0.34
CA VAL A 44 -11.60 -10.98 -1.16
C VAL A 44 -11.93 -11.84 -2.38
N VAL A 45 -11.92 -11.21 -3.55
CA VAL A 45 -12.19 -11.86 -4.84
C VAL A 45 -10.86 -12.19 -5.52
N ILE A 46 -10.68 -13.44 -5.91
CA ILE A 46 -9.54 -13.92 -6.69
C ILE A 46 -10.04 -14.63 -7.95
N VAL A 47 -9.39 -14.32 -9.07
CA VAL A 47 -9.66 -14.95 -10.37
C VAL A 47 -8.46 -15.77 -10.79
N GLY A 48 -8.68 -17.04 -11.13
CA GLY A 48 -7.64 -17.99 -11.53
C GLY A 48 -6.82 -18.57 -10.37
N SER A 49 -5.68 -19.16 -10.70
CA SER A 49 -4.90 -20.01 -9.78
C SER A 49 -3.44 -19.60 -9.60
N ARG A 50 -3.14 -18.34 -9.91
CA ARG A 50 -1.80 -17.75 -9.76
C ARG A 50 -1.26 -17.90 -8.33
N LYS A 51 -0.09 -18.56 -8.19
CA LYS A 51 0.53 -18.91 -6.89
C LYS A 51 0.88 -17.69 -6.04
N ASP A 52 1.34 -16.61 -6.68
CA ASP A 52 1.62 -15.33 -6.02
C ASP A 52 0.33 -14.71 -5.47
N SER A 53 -0.73 -14.62 -6.28
CA SER A 53 -2.04 -14.12 -5.84
C SER A 53 -2.61 -14.93 -4.66
N GLN A 54 -2.52 -16.26 -4.70
CA GLN A 54 -2.97 -17.12 -3.59
C GLN A 54 -2.18 -16.87 -2.30
N THR A 55 -0.87 -16.64 -2.40
CA THR A 55 -0.03 -16.34 -1.23
C THR A 55 -0.46 -15.01 -0.57
N TYR A 56 -0.74 -13.99 -1.38
CA TYR A 56 -1.25 -12.71 -0.89
C TYR A 56 -2.64 -12.83 -0.25
N VAL A 57 -3.57 -13.53 -0.89
CA VAL A 57 -4.92 -13.75 -0.34
C VAL A 57 -4.86 -14.53 0.97
N ASN A 58 -4.06 -15.59 1.04
CA ASN A 58 -3.86 -16.35 2.28
C ASN A 58 -3.29 -15.48 3.41
N THR A 59 -2.39 -14.56 3.09
CA THR A 59 -1.84 -13.61 4.07
C THR A 59 -2.93 -12.66 4.58
N LYS A 60 -3.77 -12.12 3.69
CA LYS A 60 -4.89 -11.23 4.04
C LYS A 60 -5.93 -11.96 4.89
N ARG A 61 -6.28 -13.21 4.55
CA ARG A 61 -7.20 -14.04 5.34
C ARG A 61 -6.69 -14.27 6.77
N LYS A 62 -5.41 -14.64 6.91
CA LYS A 62 -4.77 -14.80 8.22
C LYS A 62 -4.78 -13.50 9.02
N ALA A 63 -4.50 -12.38 8.38
CA ALA A 63 -4.52 -11.07 9.03
C ALA A 63 -5.94 -10.65 9.46
N CYS A 64 -6.98 -10.98 8.68
CA CYS A 64 -8.38 -10.79 9.11
C CYS A 64 -8.71 -11.60 10.35
N ALA A 65 -8.35 -12.89 10.36
CA ALA A 65 -8.57 -13.78 11.50
C ALA A 65 -7.82 -13.31 12.76
N GLU A 66 -6.58 -12.82 12.61
CA GLU A 66 -5.76 -12.26 13.70
C GLU A 66 -6.46 -11.09 14.40
N VAL A 67 -7.21 -10.26 13.66
CA VAL A 67 -7.85 -9.05 14.21
C VAL A 67 -9.36 -9.18 14.42
N GLY A 68 -9.95 -10.36 14.16
CA GLY A 68 -11.39 -10.60 14.33
C GLY A 68 -12.29 -10.09 13.21
N ILE A 69 -11.75 -9.76 12.03
CA ILE A 69 -12.54 -9.39 10.84
C ILE A 69 -13.06 -10.66 10.14
N LYS A 70 -14.34 -10.67 9.78
CA LYS A 70 -14.97 -11.76 9.02
C LYS A 70 -14.49 -11.72 7.56
N SER A 71 -13.80 -12.77 7.11
CA SER A 71 -13.35 -12.92 5.71
C SER A 71 -14.43 -13.59 4.86
N PHE A 72 -14.70 -13.02 3.68
CA PHE A 72 -15.56 -13.60 2.65
C PHE A 72 -14.71 -13.89 1.41
N ASP A 73 -14.26 -15.13 1.27
CA ASP A 73 -13.38 -15.53 0.18
C ASP A 73 -14.19 -15.95 -1.05
N VAL A 74 -13.91 -15.34 -2.19
CA VAL A 74 -14.56 -15.62 -3.47
C VAL A 74 -13.51 -16.03 -4.49
N GLY A 75 -13.47 -17.32 -4.83
CA GLY A 75 -12.62 -17.86 -5.90
C GLY A 75 -13.42 -18.05 -7.18
N LEU A 76 -12.93 -17.49 -8.28
CA LEU A 76 -13.50 -17.64 -9.61
C LEU A 76 -12.47 -18.29 -10.55
N PRO A 77 -12.90 -19.10 -11.53
CA PRO A 77 -11.98 -19.69 -12.51
C PRO A 77 -11.32 -18.59 -13.35
N GLU A 78 -10.16 -18.89 -13.93
CA GLU A 78 -9.47 -17.95 -14.83
C GLU A 78 -10.37 -17.54 -16.00
N GLU A 79 -11.24 -18.46 -16.45
CA GLU A 79 -12.05 -18.26 -17.67
C GLU A 79 -13.37 -17.53 -17.40
N VAL A 80 -13.56 -17.02 -16.18
CA VAL A 80 -14.76 -16.28 -15.80
C VAL A 80 -14.96 -15.09 -16.76
N SER A 81 -16.21 -14.86 -17.15
CA SER A 81 -16.53 -13.69 -17.97
C SER A 81 -16.46 -12.41 -17.15
N GLU A 82 -16.18 -11.28 -17.79
CA GLU A 82 -16.23 -9.97 -17.13
C GLU A 82 -17.60 -9.70 -16.51
N ALA A 83 -18.68 -10.07 -17.21
CA ALA A 83 -20.05 -9.88 -16.73
C ALA A 83 -20.34 -10.70 -15.45
N ASP A 84 -19.87 -11.95 -15.37
CA ASP A 84 -20.05 -12.79 -14.19
C ASP A 84 -19.25 -12.27 -12.99
N LEU A 85 -18.04 -11.77 -13.22
CA LEU A 85 -17.22 -11.15 -12.18
C LEU A 85 -17.89 -9.86 -11.65
N ILE A 86 -18.40 -9.01 -12.55
CA ILE A 86 -19.16 -7.81 -12.17
C ILE A 86 -20.41 -8.18 -11.36
N SER A 87 -21.16 -9.19 -11.81
CA SER A 87 -22.33 -9.70 -11.10
C SER A 87 -21.97 -10.14 -9.67
N LYS A 88 -20.83 -10.83 -9.50
CA LYS A 88 -20.34 -11.23 -8.19
C LYS A 88 -19.94 -10.04 -7.32
N VAL A 89 -19.33 -9.02 -7.90
CA VAL A 89 -19.03 -7.75 -7.19
C VAL A 89 -20.33 -7.06 -6.74
N HIS A 90 -21.38 -7.04 -7.57
CA HIS A 90 -22.68 -6.49 -7.18
C HIS A 90 -23.37 -7.28 -6.05
N GLU A 91 -23.25 -8.60 -6.02
CA GLU A 91 -23.71 -9.43 -4.91
C GLU A 91 -23.01 -9.01 -3.60
N LEU A 92 -21.69 -8.84 -3.62
CA LEU A 92 -20.90 -8.39 -2.47
C LEU A 92 -21.24 -6.95 -2.05
N ASN A 93 -21.49 -6.06 -3.01
CA ASN A 93 -21.95 -4.70 -2.75
C ASN A 93 -23.28 -4.69 -2.00
N SER A 94 -24.17 -5.63 -2.32
CA SER A 94 -25.51 -5.72 -1.72
C SER A 94 -25.51 -6.47 -0.38
N ASN A 95 -24.45 -7.21 -0.05
CA ASN A 95 -24.35 -7.96 1.19
C ASN A 95 -24.09 -7.04 2.41
N PRO A 96 -25.01 -6.94 3.39
CA PRO A 96 -24.86 -6.06 4.54
C PRO A 96 -23.76 -6.49 5.53
N ASP A 97 -23.29 -7.74 5.48
CA ASP A 97 -22.18 -8.21 6.31
C ASP A 97 -20.80 -7.87 5.69
N VAL A 98 -20.76 -7.44 4.43
CA VAL A 98 -19.54 -7.06 3.72
C VAL A 98 -19.39 -5.55 3.80
N HIS A 99 -18.29 -5.09 4.38
CA HIS A 99 -17.98 -3.68 4.61
C HIS A 99 -16.79 -3.20 3.78
N GLY A 100 -16.02 -4.14 3.22
CA GLY A 100 -14.96 -3.89 2.26
C GLY A 100 -14.91 -4.97 1.20
N ILE A 101 -14.57 -4.59 -0.02
CA ILE A 101 -14.36 -5.49 -1.16
C ILE A 101 -12.96 -5.21 -1.72
N LEU A 102 -12.21 -6.29 -1.88
CA LEU A 102 -10.92 -6.31 -2.54
C LEU A 102 -11.00 -7.27 -3.72
N VAL A 103 -10.67 -6.80 -4.92
CA VAL A 103 -10.43 -7.66 -6.08
C VAL A 103 -8.92 -7.79 -6.27
N GLN A 104 -8.41 -9.02 -6.16
CA GLN A 104 -6.97 -9.29 -6.21
C GLN A 104 -6.44 -9.15 -7.64
N LEU A 105 -5.60 -8.14 -7.85
CA LEU A 105 -4.89 -7.88 -9.11
C LEU A 105 -3.58 -8.69 -9.21
N PRO A 106 -3.04 -8.88 -10.43
CA PRO A 106 -3.67 -8.56 -11.72
C PRO A 106 -4.76 -9.56 -12.09
N LEU A 107 -5.75 -9.11 -12.86
CA LEU A 107 -6.78 -9.99 -13.43
C LEU A 107 -6.28 -10.67 -14.71
N PRO A 108 -6.96 -11.75 -15.17
CA PRO A 108 -6.72 -12.31 -16.49
C PRO A 108 -6.84 -11.26 -17.61
N LYS A 109 -6.03 -11.42 -18.67
CA LYS A 109 -5.89 -10.41 -19.73
C LYS A 109 -7.17 -10.09 -20.50
N HIS A 110 -8.16 -10.99 -20.49
CA HIS A 110 -9.45 -10.79 -21.16
C HIS A 110 -10.44 -9.96 -20.33
N ILE A 111 -10.10 -9.60 -19.09
CA ILE A 111 -10.94 -8.80 -18.20
C ILE A 111 -10.35 -7.40 -18.07
N ASN A 112 -11.19 -6.38 -18.22
CA ASN A 112 -10.79 -5.00 -17.97
C ASN A 112 -10.82 -4.70 -16.46
N GLU A 113 -9.64 -4.51 -15.86
CA GLU A 113 -9.50 -4.20 -14.42
C GLU A 113 -10.25 -2.93 -14.01
N GLU A 114 -10.28 -1.89 -14.85
CA GLU A 114 -10.95 -0.63 -14.53
C GLU A 114 -12.48 -0.81 -14.44
N ASN A 115 -13.06 -1.63 -15.31
CA ASN A 115 -14.49 -1.95 -15.26
C ASN A 115 -14.84 -2.68 -13.95
N ILE A 116 -14.00 -3.63 -13.53
CA ILE A 116 -14.23 -4.38 -12.29
C ILE A 116 -14.07 -3.49 -11.07
N LEU A 117 -13.00 -2.70 -11.00
CA LEU A 117 -12.76 -1.78 -9.88
C LEU A 117 -13.83 -0.68 -9.81
N GLY A 118 -14.33 -0.21 -10.95
CA GLY A 118 -15.43 0.75 -11.04
C GLY A 118 -16.79 0.19 -10.62
N ALA A 119 -16.97 -1.13 -10.63
CA ALA A 119 -18.19 -1.79 -10.15
C ALA A 119 -18.25 -1.91 -8.61
N ILE A 120 -17.13 -1.74 -7.91
CA ILE A 120 -17.08 -1.74 -6.45
C ILE A 120 -17.71 -0.45 -5.94
N SER A 121 -18.68 -0.55 -5.02
CA SER A 121 -19.28 0.62 -4.39
C SER A 121 -18.20 1.45 -3.69
N ILE A 122 -18.26 2.78 -3.82
CA ILE A 122 -17.35 3.70 -3.12
C ILE A 122 -17.36 3.48 -1.60
N ASP A 123 -18.48 3.00 -1.04
CA ASP A 123 -18.63 2.73 0.40
C ASP A 123 -17.94 1.43 0.85
N LYS A 124 -17.53 0.57 -0.09
CA LYS A 124 -16.83 -0.69 0.15
C LYS A 124 -15.47 -0.81 -0.56
N ASP A 125 -15.02 0.24 -1.27
CA ASP A 125 -13.73 0.30 -1.96
C ASP A 125 -12.55 0.47 -0.97
N VAL A 126 -12.28 -0.58 -0.19
CA VAL A 126 -11.25 -0.53 0.87
C VAL A 126 -9.83 -0.42 0.34
N ASP A 127 -9.59 -0.66 -0.95
CA ASP A 127 -8.32 -0.36 -1.60
C ASP A 127 -8.20 1.10 -2.06
N GLY A 128 -9.28 1.88 -2.01
CA GLY A 128 -9.29 3.32 -2.29
C GLY A 128 -9.05 3.67 -3.77
N PHE A 129 -9.29 2.74 -4.70
CA PHE A 129 -8.99 2.92 -6.12
C PHE A 129 -10.14 3.55 -6.91
N HIS A 130 -11.34 3.66 -6.33
CA HIS A 130 -12.47 4.29 -6.98
C HIS A 130 -12.11 5.75 -7.33
N PRO A 131 -12.35 6.20 -8.58
CA PRO A 131 -12.00 7.56 -9.01
C PRO A 131 -12.53 8.68 -8.11
N LEU A 132 -13.67 8.48 -7.45
CA LEU A 132 -14.23 9.44 -6.49
C LEU A 132 -13.40 9.56 -5.21
N ASN A 133 -12.78 8.49 -4.72
CA ASN A 133 -11.85 8.55 -3.60
C ASN A 133 -10.60 9.36 -3.99
N ILE A 134 -10.02 9.10 -5.17
CA ILE A 134 -8.87 9.86 -5.66
C ILE A 134 -9.22 11.34 -5.92
N GLY A 135 -10.39 11.61 -6.51
CA GLY A 135 -10.87 12.97 -6.71
C GLY A 135 -11.08 13.73 -5.40
N LYS A 136 -11.71 13.11 -4.39
CA LYS A 136 -11.85 13.69 -3.04
C LYS A 136 -10.49 13.91 -2.38
N LEU A 137 -9.53 13.02 -2.57
CA LEU A 137 -8.16 13.20 -2.08
C LEU A 137 -7.46 14.41 -2.74
N ALA A 138 -7.68 14.65 -4.03
CA ALA A 138 -7.05 15.78 -4.74
C ALA A 138 -7.70 17.14 -4.42
N MET A 139 -8.96 17.16 -3.97
CA MET A 139 -9.72 18.38 -3.72
C MET A 139 -9.59 18.87 -2.28
N LYS A 140 -9.25 20.16 -2.11
CA LYS A 140 -9.25 20.82 -0.80
C LYS A 140 -10.68 20.86 -0.22
N GLY A 141 -10.81 20.57 1.08
CA GLY A 141 -12.12 20.57 1.78
C GLY A 141 -12.99 19.35 1.48
N ARG A 142 -12.44 18.33 0.82
CA ARG A 142 -13.09 17.03 0.62
C ARG A 142 -12.23 15.95 1.28
N GLU A 143 -12.91 14.95 1.85
CA GLU A 143 -12.25 13.77 2.40
C GLU A 143 -12.75 12.51 1.70
N PRO A 144 -11.82 11.64 1.24
CA PRO A 144 -12.17 10.36 0.66
C PRO A 144 -12.73 9.41 1.72
N LEU A 145 -13.52 8.42 1.29
CA LEU A 145 -14.03 7.40 2.21
C LEU A 145 -12.93 6.40 2.58
N PHE A 146 -12.04 6.15 1.62
CA PHE A 146 -10.88 5.29 1.77
C PHE A 146 -9.67 5.92 1.11
N LEU A 147 -8.52 5.81 1.76
CA LEU A 147 -7.22 6.15 1.19
C LEU A 147 -6.57 4.88 0.65
N PRO A 148 -5.87 4.94 -0.50
CA PRO A 148 -5.14 3.79 -1.01
C PRO A 148 -4.18 3.17 0.01
N CYS A 149 -4.28 1.86 0.20
CA CYS A 149 -3.63 1.14 1.30
C CYS A 149 -2.12 1.36 1.34
N THR A 150 -1.45 1.22 0.20
CA THR A 150 0.01 1.36 0.09
C THR A 150 0.46 2.81 0.33
N PRO A 151 -0.12 3.84 -0.32
CA PRO A 151 0.13 5.25 0.01
C PRO A 151 -0.13 5.62 1.47
N LYS A 152 -1.26 5.20 2.06
CA LYS A 152 -1.56 5.42 3.49
C LYS A 152 -0.49 4.77 4.37
N GLY A 153 -0.05 3.56 4.01
CA GLY A 153 1.02 2.84 4.70
C GLY A 153 2.37 3.56 4.64
N CYS A 154 2.71 4.21 3.53
CA CYS A 154 3.93 5.01 3.40
C CYS A 154 3.94 6.20 4.38
N LEU A 155 2.82 6.91 4.48
CA LEU A 155 2.68 8.03 5.43
C LEU A 155 2.77 7.54 6.89
N GLU A 156 2.16 6.40 7.20
CA GLU A 156 2.19 5.84 8.54
C GLU A 156 3.60 5.39 8.95
N LEU A 157 4.36 4.82 8.00
CA LEU A 157 5.78 4.49 8.21
C LEU A 157 6.61 5.74 8.52
N LEU A 158 6.41 6.84 7.78
CA LEU A 158 7.09 8.10 8.03
C LEU A 158 6.72 8.67 9.41
N ALA A 159 5.42 8.74 9.70
CA ALA A 159 4.90 9.31 10.94
C ALA A 159 5.39 8.54 12.18
N ARG A 160 5.23 7.21 12.21
CA ARG A 160 5.65 6.36 13.35
C ARG A 160 7.16 6.26 13.49
N SER A 161 7.92 6.56 12.43
CA SER A 161 9.38 6.64 12.50
C SER A 161 9.90 8.00 12.98
N GLY A 162 9.02 8.99 13.17
CA GLY A 162 9.38 10.34 13.57
C GLY A 162 9.89 11.22 12.42
N VAL A 163 9.62 10.85 11.17
CA VAL A 163 10.03 11.64 10.00
C VAL A 163 9.03 12.79 9.81
N LYS A 164 9.53 14.02 9.88
CA LYS A 164 8.72 15.22 9.62
C LYS A 164 8.43 15.34 8.13
N ILE A 165 7.15 15.46 7.75
CA ILE A 165 6.72 15.67 6.35
C ILE A 165 6.51 17.16 6.04
N LYS A 166 5.85 17.88 6.94
CA LYS A 166 5.50 19.29 6.76
C LYS A 166 6.71 20.17 6.45
N GLY A 167 6.63 20.88 5.32
CA GLY A 167 7.66 21.80 4.83
C GLY A 167 8.85 21.13 4.14
N GLN A 168 8.87 19.80 4.04
CA GLN A 168 9.99 19.08 3.40
C GLN A 168 9.81 18.93 1.89
N ARG A 169 10.91 18.71 1.18
CA ARG A 169 10.91 18.30 -0.24
C ARG A 169 10.71 16.80 -0.33
N ALA A 170 9.62 16.36 -0.92
CA ALA A 170 9.34 14.95 -1.18
C ALA A 170 9.42 14.65 -2.67
N VAL A 171 10.12 13.58 -3.03
CA VAL A 171 10.17 13.04 -4.39
C VAL A 171 9.47 11.70 -4.42
N VAL A 172 8.53 11.54 -5.35
CA VAL A 172 7.88 10.27 -5.64
C VAL A 172 8.39 9.76 -6.99
N VAL A 173 9.08 8.62 -6.99
CA VAL A 173 9.62 7.99 -8.20
C VAL A 173 8.63 6.96 -8.68
N GLY A 174 7.82 7.32 -9.68
CA GLY A 174 6.70 6.53 -10.17
C GLY A 174 5.38 7.30 -10.10
N ARG A 175 4.48 7.03 -11.06
CA ARG A 175 3.20 7.73 -11.22
C ARG A 175 2.02 6.79 -11.47
N SER A 176 2.10 5.56 -10.94
CA SER A 176 1.00 4.60 -11.06
C SER A 176 -0.26 5.10 -10.35
N ASN A 177 -1.43 4.69 -10.84
CA ASN A 177 -2.72 5.07 -10.26
C ASN A 177 -2.91 4.57 -8.83
N ILE A 178 -2.26 3.45 -8.47
CA ILE A 178 -2.45 2.76 -7.19
C ILE A 178 -1.45 3.18 -6.11
N VAL A 179 -0.28 3.73 -6.48
CA VAL A 179 0.78 4.10 -5.52
C VAL A 179 1.31 5.50 -5.78
N GLY A 180 1.94 5.73 -6.94
CA GLY A 180 2.72 6.95 -7.19
C GLY A 180 1.86 8.22 -7.17
N LEU A 181 0.73 8.21 -7.88
CA LEU A 181 -0.17 9.36 -7.89
C LEU A 181 -0.78 9.62 -6.50
N PRO A 182 -1.43 8.65 -5.81
CA PRO A 182 -2.07 8.96 -4.53
C PRO A 182 -1.07 9.30 -3.41
N VAL A 183 0.13 8.71 -3.37
CA VAL A 183 1.13 9.07 -2.35
C VAL A 183 1.64 10.49 -2.56
N SER A 184 1.77 10.95 -3.81
CA SER A 184 2.12 12.35 -4.10
C SER A 184 1.05 13.33 -3.58
N LEU A 185 -0.23 13.00 -3.74
CA LEU A 185 -1.34 13.82 -3.23
C LEU A 185 -1.40 13.81 -1.71
N LEU A 186 -1.14 12.67 -1.08
CA LEU A 186 -1.10 12.55 0.38
C LEU A 186 0.06 13.34 1.01
N LEU A 187 1.25 13.27 0.41
CA LEU A 187 2.39 14.08 0.84
C LEU A 187 2.10 15.58 0.68
N LEU A 188 1.45 15.97 -0.42
CA LEU A 188 1.01 17.35 -0.64
C LEU A 188 -0.02 17.79 0.41
N LYS A 189 -1.03 16.96 0.72
CA LYS A 189 -1.99 17.21 1.81
C LYS A 189 -1.30 17.32 3.18
N ALA A 190 -0.16 16.67 3.36
CA ALA A 190 0.66 16.74 4.58
C ALA A 190 1.67 17.91 4.58
N ASP A 191 1.43 18.94 3.75
CA ASP A 191 2.24 20.16 3.62
C ASP A 191 3.68 19.94 3.11
N ALA A 192 3.97 18.86 2.35
CA ALA A 192 5.25 18.71 1.66
C ALA A 192 5.25 19.44 0.30
N THR A 193 6.43 19.87 -0.15
CA THR A 193 6.66 20.25 -1.55
C THR A 193 6.98 18.99 -2.34
N VAL A 194 6.11 18.61 -3.28
CA VAL A 194 6.18 17.30 -3.94
C VAL A 194 6.61 17.41 -5.40
N THR A 195 7.58 16.59 -5.80
CA THR A 195 7.98 16.40 -7.21
C THR A 195 7.79 14.93 -7.60
N THR A 196 7.14 14.69 -8.74
CA THR A 196 6.95 13.34 -9.28
C THR A 196 7.95 13.07 -10.41
N VAL A 197 8.77 12.02 -10.24
CA VAL A 197 9.73 11.53 -11.22
C VAL A 197 9.12 10.35 -11.99
N HIS A 198 9.32 10.29 -13.30
CA HIS A 198 8.82 9.21 -14.16
C HIS A 198 9.81 8.91 -15.30
N SER A 199 9.48 7.93 -16.14
CA SER A 199 10.34 7.43 -17.23
C SER A 199 10.76 8.44 -18.31
N HIS A 200 10.21 9.66 -18.28
CA HIS A 200 10.51 10.74 -19.24
C HIS A 200 11.16 11.94 -18.55
N THR A 201 11.39 11.87 -17.24
CA THR A 201 12.08 12.90 -16.47
C THR A 201 13.55 12.91 -16.89
N LYS A 202 14.05 14.09 -17.27
CA LYS A 202 15.48 14.30 -17.52
C LYS A 202 16.19 14.47 -16.18
N ASP A 203 17.35 13.82 -16.03
CA ASP A 203 18.18 13.87 -14.82
C ASP A 203 17.38 13.58 -13.53
N PRO A 204 16.78 12.39 -13.41
CA PRO A 204 16.04 12.00 -12.20
C PRO A 204 16.96 12.00 -10.97
N GLU A 205 18.25 11.74 -11.16
CA GLU A 205 19.27 11.71 -10.10
C GLU A 205 19.41 13.04 -9.39
N ALA A 206 19.50 14.16 -10.13
CA ALA A 206 19.60 15.48 -9.54
C ALA A 206 18.36 15.84 -8.71
N ILE A 207 17.17 15.50 -9.20
CA ILE A 207 15.91 15.77 -8.51
C ILE A 207 15.83 14.97 -7.20
N ILE A 208 16.16 13.68 -7.23
CA ILE A 208 16.13 12.82 -6.03
C ILE A 208 17.14 13.30 -4.99
N ARG A 209 18.30 13.84 -5.42
CA ARG A 209 19.38 14.31 -4.53
C ARG A 209 19.01 15.56 -3.72
N GLU A 210 17.95 16.26 -4.11
CA GLU A 210 17.45 17.42 -3.36
C GLU A 210 16.35 17.06 -2.34
N ALA A 211 15.87 15.82 -2.35
CA ALA A 211 14.71 15.40 -1.58
C ALA A 211 15.06 15.05 -0.13
N ASP A 212 14.24 15.49 0.81
CA ASP A 212 14.27 15.06 2.21
C ASP A 212 13.52 13.73 2.41
N ILE A 213 12.55 13.45 1.55
CA ILE A 213 11.76 12.22 1.53
C ILE A 213 11.75 11.65 0.11
N VAL A 214 12.10 10.38 -0.05
CA VAL A 214 12.03 9.64 -1.33
C VAL A 214 11.05 8.49 -1.19
N ILE A 215 10.02 8.45 -2.02
CA ILE A 215 9.14 7.29 -2.19
C ILE A 215 9.49 6.60 -3.50
N ALA A 216 10.08 5.41 -3.43
CA ALA A 216 10.46 4.62 -4.60
C ALA A 216 9.32 3.65 -4.97
N ALA A 217 8.66 3.90 -6.10
CA ALA A 217 7.49 3.15 -6.56
C ALA A 217 7.49 3.02 -8.10
N CYS A 218 8.66 2.79 -8.69
CA CYS A 218 8.85 2.66 -10.13
C CYS A 218 8.82 1.21 -10.62
N GLY A 219 8.95 0.23 -9.73
CA GLY A 219 8.95 -1.20 -10.08
C GLY A 219 10.17 -1.59 -10.91
N GLN A 220 11.34 -1.06 -10.55
CA GLN A 220 12.62 -1.37 -11.19
C GLN A 220 13.68 -1.68 -10.14
N ALA A 221 14.07 -2.95 -10.06
CA ALA A 221 15.02 -3.45 -9.08
C ALA A 221 16.32 -2.63 -9.04
N HIS A 222 16.67 -2.11 -7.86
CA HIS A 222 17.93 -1.40 -7.59
C HIS A 222 18.24 -0.21 -8.50
N MET A 223 17.21 0.43 -9.07
CA MET A 223 17.36 1.63 -9.90
C MET A 223 17.92 2.81 -9.11
N ILE A 224 17.41 3.07 -7.91
CA ILE A 224 17.81 4.23 -7.10
C ILE A 224 19.06 3.89 -6.31
N LYS A 225 20.17 4.55 -6.64
CA LYS A 225 21.50 4.34 -6.04
C LYS A 225 21.76 5.24 -4.83
N GLY A 226 22.74 4.86 -4.02
CA GLY A 226 23.06 5.61 -2.79
C GLY A 226 23.44 7.07 -3.06
N ASN A 227 24.16 7.34 -4.16
CA ASN A 227 24.57 8.69 -4.58
C ASN A 227 23.44 9.55 -5.17
N TRP A 228 22.23 9.00 -5.32
CA TRP A 228 21.04 9.77 -5.70
C TRP A 228 20.34 10.32 -4.46
N ILE A 229 20.62 9.77 -3.28
CA ILE A 229 19.91 10.10 -2.04
C ILE A 229 20.63 11.25 -1.33
N LYS A 230 19.86 12.25 -0.89
CA LYS A 230 20.37 13.31 -0.02
C LYS A 230 20.81 12.72 1.33
N PRO A 231 22.01 13.05 1.85
CA PRO A 231 22.42 12.61 3.18
C PRO A 231 21.37 12.95 4.25
N GLY A 232 20.98 11.96 5.05
CA GLY A 232 19.97 12.11 6.11
C GLY A 232 18.50 12.02 5.64
N ALA A 233 18.22 11.86 4.35
CA ALA A 233 16.85 11.72 3.84
C ALA A 233 16.16 10.43 4.34
N ALA A 234 14.83 10.46 4.33
CA ALA A 234 14.01 9.27 4.57
C ALA A 234 13.64 8.60 3.23
N VAL A 235 13.85 7.29 3.14
CA VAL A 235 13.60 6.50 1.92
C VAL A 235 12.58 5.41 2.21
N ILE A 236 11.43 5.48 1.53
CA ILE A 236 10.40 4.44 1.54
C ILE A 236 10.45 3.70 0.20
N ASP A 237 10.90 2.45 0.26
CA ASP A 237 10.97 1.55 -0.89
C ASP A 237 9.70 0.71 -0.98
N VAL A 238 8.83 1.10 -1.91
CA VAL A 238 7.56 0.44 -2.22
C VAL A 238 7.76 -0.66 -3.27
N GLY A 239 8.83 -0.56 -4.07
CA GLY A 239 9.17 -1.52 -5.11
C GLY A 239 9.20 -2.95 -4.57
N THR A 240 8.62 -3.88 -5.33
CA THR A 240 8.70 -5.31 -5.01
C THR A 240 8.92 -6.08 -6.30
N ASN A 241 10.18 -6.37 -6.57
CA ASN A 241 10.65 -6.96 -7.81
C ASN A 241 11.15 -8.39 -7.54
N ALA A 242 10.68 -9.37 -8.31
CA ALA A 242 11.19 -10.73 -8.24
C ALA A 242 12.45 -10.86 -9.10
N VAL A 243 13.57 -11.19 -8.45
CA VAL A 243 14.87 -11.43 -9.12
C VAL A 243 15.26 -12.89 -8.92
N SER A 244 15.69 -13.55 -9.99
CA SER A 244 16.14 -14.94 -9.96
C SER A 244 17.21 -15.15 -8.89
N ASP A 245 17.01 -16.16 -8.04
CA ASP A 245 17.91 -16.53 -6.97
C ASP A 245 17.82 -18.06 -6.76
N PRO A 246 18.74 -18.83 -7.37
CA PRO A 246 18.76 -20.29 -7.26
C PRO A 246 18.94 -20.80 -5.83
N SER A 247 19.40 -19.96 -4.89
CA SER A 247 19.55 -20.35 -3.48
C SER A 247 18.22 -20.39 -2.72
N LYS A 248 17.16 -19.79 -3.26
CA LYS A 248 15.82 -19.76 -2.64
C LYS A 248 14.97 -20.92 -3.16
N LYS A 249 14.18 -21.52 -2.28
CA LYS A 249 13.20 -22.57 -2.65
C LYS A 249 12.20 -22.10 -3.72
N SER A 250 11.89 -20.81 -3.74
CA SER A 250 11.03 -20.17 -4.74
C SER A 250 11.71 -19.97 -6.11
N GLY A 251 13.03 -20.12 -6.21
CA GLY A 251 13.83 -19.77 -7.39
C GLY A 251 14.04 -18.27 -7.59
N TYR A 252 13.50 -17.43 -6.70
CA TYR A 252 13.64 -15.98 -6.74
C TYR A 252 13.66 -15.37 -5.33
N ARG A 253 14.22 -14.17 -5.23
CA ARG A 253 14.13 -13.28 -4.07
C ARG A 253 13.41 -11.99 -4.43
N LEU A 254 12.76 -11.38 -3.45
CA LEU A 254 12.14 -10.05 -3.62
C LEU A 254 13.16 -8.98 -3.26
N VAL A 255 13.30 -7.98 -4.13
CA VAL A 255 14.14 -6.80 -3.92
C VAL A 255 13.36 -5.53 -4.25
N GLY A 256 13.76 -4.43 -3.65
CA GLY A 256 13.12 -3.14 -3.84
C GLY A 256 13.65 -2.36 -5.05
N ASP A 257 13.10 -1.17 -5.25
CA ASP A 257 13.56 -0.24 -6.28
C ASP A 257 14.87 0.44 -5.89
N VAL A 258 15.21 0.43 -4.61
CA VAL A 258 16.41 1.07 -4.05
C VAL A 258 17.53 0.04 -3.90
N ASP A 259 18.76 0.47 -4.19
CA ASP A 259 19.95 -0.27 -3.80
C ASP A 259 20.21 -0.09 -2.30
N PHE A 260 19.56 -0.93 -1.49
CA PHE A 260 19.57 -0.83 -0.04
C PHE A 260 20.97 -0.79 0.57
N ALA A 261 21.92 -1.54 0.01
CA ALA A 261 23.28 -1.63 0.55
C ALA A 261 24.07 -0.32 0.40
N GLU A 262 23.82 0.42 -0.68
CA GLU A 262 24.39 1.75 -0.88
C GLU A 262 23.59 2.83 -0.14
N ALA A 263 22.26 2.81 -0.30
CA ALA A 263 21.35 3.81 0.25
C ALA A 263 21.37 3.87 1.78
N SER A 264 21.49 2.71 2.45
CA SER A 264 21.55 2.63 3.92
C SER A 264 22.80 3.30 4.52
N LYS A 265 23.82 3.62 3.72
CA LYS A 265 25.01 4.35 4.17
C LYS A 265 24.87 5.87 4.06
N VAL A 266 23.78 6.35 3.45
CA VAL A 266 23.56 7.76 3.11
C VAL A 266 22.26 8.29 3.72
N ALA A 267 21.18 7.52 3.64
CA ALA A 267 19.87 7.88 4.16
C ALA A 267 19.90 7.99 5.70
N GLY A 268 19.06 8.86 6.25
CA GLY A 268 18.81 8.90 7.69
C GLY A 268 17.82 7.81 8.12
N PHE A 269 16.86 7.48 7.25
CA PHE A 269 15.88 6.43 7.46
C PHE A 269 15.66 5.64 6.18
N ILE A 270 15.46 4.32 6.27
CA ILE A 270 15.19 3.48 5.09
C ILE A 270 14.32 2.28 5.43
N THR A 271 13.33 1.98 4.58
CA THR A 271 12.59 0.72 4.68
C THR A 271 13.29 -0.41 3.92
N PRO A 272 13.32 -1.64 4.46
CA PRO A 272 13.84 -2.80 3.73
C PRO A 272 12.78 -3.39 2.78
N VAL A 273 13.24 -4.10 1.75
CA VAL A 273 12.40 -4.98 0.94
C VAL A 273 13.02 -6.39 0.95
N PRO A 274 12.31 -7.41 1.45
CA PRO A 274 10.98 -7.38 2.06
C PRO A 274 10.99 -6.80 3.50
N GLY A 275 9.79 -6.54 4.04
CA GLY A 275 9.61 -6.16 5.46
C GLY A 275 9.28 -4.69 5.72
N GLY A 276 9.35 -3.84 4.68
CA GLY A 276 8.92 -2.44 4.72
C GLY A 276 7.44 -2.27 4.43
N VAL A 277 7.11 -1.86 3.21
CA VAL A 277 5.76 -1.39 2.84
C VAL A 277 4.73 -2.52 2.71
N GLY A 278 5.11 -3.71 2.24
CA GLY A 278 4.17 -4.82 2.03
C GLY A 278 3.30 -5.18 3.24
N PRO A 279 3.87 -5.40 4.44
CA PRO A 279 3.09 -5.61 5.67
C PRO A 279 2.14 -4.45 6.01
N MET A 280 2.54 -3.22 5.71
CA MET A 280 1.72 -2.02 5.94
C MET A 280 0.52 -1.96 5.02
N THR A 281 0.66 -2.34 3.75
CA THR A 281 -0.46 -2.43 2.81
C THR A 281 -1.58 -3.33 3.35
N VAL A 282 -1.23 -4.48 3.94
CA VAL A 282 -2.22 -5.38 4.56
C VAL A 282 -2.85 -4.73 5.80
N ALA A 283 -2.04 -4.12 6.68
CA ALA A 283 -2.57 -3.45 7.87
C ALA A 283 -3.54 -2.30 7.51
N MET A 284 -3.23 -1.53 6.46
CA MET A 284 -4.09 -0.43 6.00
C MET A 284 -5.37 -0.93 5.34
N LEU A 285 -5.34 -2.07 4.63
CA LEU A 285 -6.55 -2.72 4.12
C LEU A 285 -7.49 -3.11 5.27
N LEU A 286 -6.95 -3.69 6.35
CA LEU A 286 -7.74 -4.03 7.53
C LEU A 286 -8.32 -2.77 8.20
N ARG A 287 -7.50 -1.72 8.36
CA ARG A 287 -7.96 -0.44 8.92
C ARG A 287 -9.09 0.15 8.08
N ASN A 288 -8.92 0.20 6.76
CA ASN A 288 -9.96 0.68 5.85
C ASN A 288 -11.24 -0.17 5.99
N THR A 289 -11.13 -1.49 6.12
CA THR A 289 -12.30 -2.36 6.37
C THR A 289 -13.04 -1.97 7.65
N VAL A 290 -12.31 -1.69 8.74
CA VAL A 290 -12.90 -1.20 9.99
C VAL A 290 -13.56 0.17 9.80
N ASP A 291 -12.88 1.11 9.12
CA ASP A 291 -13.42 2.44 8.81
C ASP A 291 -14.74 2.34 8.00
N GLY A 292 -14.82 1.40 7.06
CA GLY A 292 -16.03 1.09 6.29
C GLY A 292 -17.15 0.56 7.17
N ALA A 293 -16.85 -0.38 8.07
CA ALA A 293 -17.85 -0.93 8.99
C ALA A 293 -18.37 0.11 9.98
N LYS A 294 -17.50 0.96 10.52
CA LYS A 294 -17.87 2.05 11.45
C LYS A 294 -18.92 2.98 10.85
N ARG A 295 -18.77 3.36 9.57
CA ARG A 295 -19.77 4.17 8.86
C ARG A 295 -21.13 3.48 8.75
N VAL A 296 -21.14 2.17 8.54
CA VAL A 296 -22.39 1.38 8.48
C VAL A 296 -23.02 1.21 9.87
N PHE A 297 -22.19 1.09 10.92
CA PHE A 297 -22.65 0.92 12.30
C PHE A 297 -23.03 2.24 12.99
N GLY A 298 -22.71 3.39 12.39
CA GLY A 298 -23.01 4.72 12.94
C GLY A 298 -22.04 5.19 14.02
N GLU A 299 -20.76 4.82 13.90
CA GLU A 299 -19.65 5.32 14.75
C GLU A 299 -18.96 6.57 14.20
#